data_AF-A0A5C8CE56-F1
#
_entry.id   AF-A0A5C8CE56-F1
#
_cell.length_a   1.000
_cell.length_b   1.000
_cell.length_c   1.000
_cell.angle_alpha   90.00
_cell.angle_beta   90.00
_cell.angle_gamma   90.00
#
_symmetry.space_group_name_H-M   'P 1'
#
loop_
_entity.id
_entity.type
_entity.pdbx_description
1 polymer ?
#
loop_
_entity_poly.entity_id
_entity_poly.type
_entity_poly.pdbx_seq_one_letter_code
_entity_poly.pdbx_strand_id
1 'polypeptide(L)'
;MMLWAPTFKDTSGWFPEKNIETTFFALNEGLKNVEKKIGAEQFQALMELSNRMRAYFEADPDDQTDDTIKGRECILEMEKILRASNSHRKPRGGSGA
;
A
#
# COMPACT_ATOMS: atom_id res chain seq x y z
N MET A 1 16.89 12.85 -8.48
CA MET A 1 15.88 13.34 -9.45
C MET A 1 14.52 13.15 -8.81
N MET A 2 13.78 14.24 -8.61
CA MET A 2 12.41 14.20 -8.08
C MET A 2 11.49 13.83 -9.24
N LEU A 3 11.00 12.59 -9.26
CA LEU A 3 9.96 12.15 -10.19
C LEU A 3 8.64 12.75 -9.70
N TRP A 4 8.33 13.95 -10.18
CA TRP A 4 6.98 14.50 -10.10
C TRP A 4 6.13 13.72 -11.09
N ALA A 5 5.07 13.07 -10.61
CA ALA A 5 4.13 12.31 -11.41
C ALA A 5 2.83 13.12 -11.57
N PRO A 6 2.74 14.01 -12.58
CA PRO A 6 1.73 15.07 -12.68
C PRO A 6 0.35 14.62 -13.15
N THR A 7 0.12 13.32 -13.42
CA THR A 7 -1.07 12.86 -14.18
C THR A 7 -2.19 12.25 -13.35
N PHE A 8 -2.10 12.19 -12.02
CA PHE A 8 -3.30 11.99 -11.21
C PHE A 8 -4.04 13.33 -11.07
N LYS A 9 -4.62 13.82 -12.17
CA LYS A 9 -5.41 15.06 -12.20
C LYS A 9 -6.83 14.76 -11.76
N ASP A 10 -7.17 15.13 -10.52
CA ASP A 10 -8.57 15.26 -10.16
C ASP A 10 -9.19 16.46 -10.89
N THR A 11 -9.77 16.21 -12.06
CA THR A 11 -10.48 17.24 -12.84
C THR A 11 -11.83 17.63 -12.22
N SER A 12 -12.29 16.91 -11.19
CA SER A 12 -13.55 17.18 -10.50
C SER A 12 -13.43 18.27 -9.43
N GLY A 13 -12.20 18.56 -8.96
CA GLY A 13 -11.91 19.58 -7.95
C GLY A 13 -12.28 19.21 -6.52
N TRP A 14 -12.66 17.95 -6.26
CA TRP A 14 -13.04 17.46 -4.93
C TRP A 14 -11.82 17.11 -4.05
N PHE A 15 -10.72 16.71 -4.68
CA PHE A 15 -9.47 16.30 -4.05
C PHE A 15 -8.26 16.80 -4.84
N PRO A 16 -8.12 18.13 -5.04
CA PRO A 16 -7.06 18.72 -5.87
C PRO A 16 -5.64 18.42 -5.38
N GLU A 17 -5.48 18.09 -4.09
CA GLU A 17 -4.19 17.74 -3.48
C GLU A 17 -3.91 16.23 -3.45
N LYS A 18 -4.91 15.39 -3.74
CA LYS A 18 -4.70 13.93 -3.80
C LYS A 18 -4.14 13.57 -5.16
N ASN A 19 -2.86 13.23 -5.15
CA ASN A 19 -2.13 12.71 -6.28
C ASN A 19 -1.40 11.42 -5.85
N ILE A 20 -0.66 10.82 -6.78
CA ILE A 20 0.09 9.60 -6.49
C ILE A 20 1.11 9.82 -5.37
N GLU A 21 1.81 10.96 -5.34
CA GLU A 21 2.81 11.24 -4.30
C GLU A 21 2.19 11.28 -2.90
N THR A 22 1.13 12.06 -2.73
CA THR A 22 0.45 12.23 -1.43
C THR A 22 -0.22 10.93 -0.97
N THR A 23 -0.77 10.15 -1.89
CA THR A 23 -1.37 8.85 -1.59
C THR A 23 -0.32 7.83 -1.13
N PHE A 24 0.81 7.72 -1.84
CA PHE A 24 1.89 6.82 -1.47
C PHE A 24 2.65 7.27 -0.21
N PHE A 25 2.78 8.58 0.00
CA PHE A 25 3.29 9.13 1.24
C PHE A 25 2.41 8.69 2.43
N ALA A 26 1.10 8.91 2.34
CA ALA A 26 0.17 8.53 3.39
C ALA A 26 0.18 7.01 3.65
N LEU A 27 0.25 6.19 2.60
CA LEU A 27 0.39 4.75 2.72
C LEU A 27 1.65 4.36 3.48
N ASN A 28 2.81 4.87 3.06
CA ASN A 28 4.09 4.51 3.68
C ASN A 28 4.19 4.96 5.15
N GLU A 29 3.68 6.15 5.47
CA GLU A 29 3.56 6.61 6.86
C GLU A 29 2.61 5.71 7.68
N GLY A 30 1.50 5.28 7.08
CA GLY A 30 0.58 4.31 7.68
C GLY A 30 1.24 2.97 7.97
N LEU A 31 2.09 2.47 7.07
CA LEU A 31 2.84 1.22 7.25
C LEU A 31 3.86 1.31 8.39
N LYS A 32 4.56 2.45 8.53
CA LYS A 32 5.49 2.67 9.65
C LYS A 32 4.79 2.55 11.00
N ASN A 33 3.55 3.01 11.11
CA ASN A 33 2.77 2.91 12.35
C ASN A 33 2.49 1.46 12.77
N VAL A 34 2.52 0.49 11.84
CA VAL A 34 2.27 -0.92 12.13
C VAL A 34 3.54 -1.78 12.17
N GLU A 35 4.72 -1.22 11.89
CA GLU A 35 6.01 -1.94 11.85
C GLU A 35 6.24 -2.77 13.13
N LYS A 36 6.08 -2.16 14.31
CA LYS A 36 6.24 -2.84 15.60
C LYS A 36 5.26 -4.01 15.80
N LYS A 37 4.11 -3.98 15.13
CA LYS A 37 3.05 -4.99 15.26
C LYS A 37 3.30 -6.20 14.36
N ILE A 38 3.81 -5.96 13.15
CA ILE A 38 3.99 -6.98 12.10
C ILE A 38 5.42 -7.53 12.02
N GLY A 39 6.39 -6.80 12.58
CA GLY A 39 7.81 -7.16 12.55
C GLY A 39 8.54 -6.63 11.31
N ALA A 40 9.86 -6.52 11.41
CA ALA A 40 10.72 -5.88 10.41
C ALA A 40 10.65 -6.58 9.03
N GLU A 41 10.59 -7.91 9.00
CA GLU A 41 10.53 -8.69 7.76
C GLU A 41 9.24 -8.40 6.97
N GLN A 42 8.09 -8.46 7.64
CA GLN A 42 6.80 -8.19 6.99
C GLN A 42 6.68 -6.71 6.62
N PHE A 43 7.21 -5.82 7.45
CA PHE A 43 7.28 -4.39 7.13
C PHE A 43 8.10 -4.13 5.86
N GLN A 44 9.28 -4.74 5.74
CA GLN A 44 10.13 -4.62 4.56
C GLN A 44 9.41 -5.13 3.30
N ALA A 45 8.72 -6.27 3.39
CA ALA A 45 7.91 -6.80 2.29
C ALA A 45 6.78 -5.83 1.87
N LEU A 46 6.10 -5.19 2.83
CA LEU A 46 5.07 -4.19 2.54
C LEU A 46 5.65 -2.94 1.86
N MET A 47 6.83 -2.48 2.27
CA MET A 47 7.51 -1.34 1.64
C MET A 47 7.94 -1.67 0.20
N GLU A 48 8.43 -2.89 -0.05
CA GLU A 48 8.78 -3.35 -1.40
C GLU A 48 7.55 -3.44 -2.31
N LEU A 49 6.43 -3.98 -1.80
CA LEU A 49 5.17 -4.01 -2.53
C LEU A 49 4.63 -2.61 -2.81
N SER A 50 4.71 -1.69 -1.84
CA SER A 50 4.35 -0.28 -2.03
C SER A 50 5.18 0.37 -3.14
N ASN A 51 6.50 0.17 -3.16
CA ASN A 51 7.37 0.71 -4.20
C ASN A 51 7.04 0.14 -5.59
N ARG A 52 6.80 -1.17 -5.69
CA ARG A 52 6.40 -1.81 -6.96
C ARG A 52 5.04 -1.31 -7.44
N MET A 53 4.08 -1.21 -6.53
CA MET A 53 2.76 -0.66 -6.80
C MET A 53 2.85 0.74 -7.39
N ARG A 54 3.70 1.60 -6.82
CA ARG A 54 3.94 2.96 -7.32
C ARG A 54 4.47 2.92 -8.75
N ALA A 55 5.48 2.12 -9.00
CA ALA A 55 6.10 2.01 -10.33
C ALA A 55 5.09 1.56 -11.39
N TYR A 56 4.19 0.63 -11.06
CA TYR A 56 3.13 0.20 -11.98
C TYR A 56 2.13 1.32 -12.31
N PHE A 57 1.66 2.06 -11.31
CA PHE A 57 0.74 3.19 -11.56
C PHE A 57 1.42 4.38 -12.27
N GLU A 58 2.71 4.61 -12.02
CA GLU A 58 3.48 5.64 -12.74
C GLU A 58 3.73 5.24 -14.20
N ALA A 59 3.86 3.95 -14.49
CA ALA A 59 4.06 3.42 -15.85
C ALA A 59 2.80 3.46 -16.70
N ASP A 60 1.62 3.50 -16.08
CA ASP A 60 0.32 3.43 -16.76
C ASP A 60 -0.67 4.49 -16.25
N PRO A 61 -0.35 5.79 -16.45
CA PRO A 61 -1.16 6.88 -15.93
C PRO A 61 -2.54 7.01 -16.60
N ASP A 62 -2.68 6.48 -17.82
CA ASP A 62 -3.90 6.59 -18.64
C ASP A 62 -4.68 5.27 -18.74
N ASP A 63 -4.33 4.24 -17.95
CA ASP A 63 -4.96 2.89 -17.94
C ASP A 63 -5.02 2.26 -19.35
N GLN A 64 -3.90 2.35 -20.06
CA GLN A 64 -3.72 1.83 -21.43
C GLN A 64 -2.90 0.55 -21.47
N THR A 65 -2.25 0.19 -20.37
CA THR A 65 -1.53 -1.08 -20.22
C THR A 65 -2.17 -1.93 -19.12
N ASP A 66 -1.68 -3.16 -18.93
CA ASP A 66 -2.10 -3.99 -17.80
C ASP A 66 -1.35 -3.65 -16.50
N ASP A 67 -0.54 -2.58 -16.46
CA ASP A 67 0.24 -2.25 -15.27
C ASP A 67 -0.65 -1.77 -14.13
N THR A 68 -1.77 -1.08 -14.40
CA THR A 68 -2.77 -0.77 -13.36
C THR A 68 -3.29 -2.04 -12.67
N ILE A 69 -3.43 -3.17 -13.39
CA ILE A 69 -3.82 -4.47 -12.81
C ILE A 69 -2.72 -4.98 -11.87
N LYS A 70 -1.45 -4.94 -12.29
CA LYS A 70 -0.30 -5.35 -11.46
C LYS A 70 -0.15 -4.48 -10.20
N GLY A 71 -0.46 -3.19 -10.32
CA GLY A 71 -0.56 -2.27 -9.18
C GLY A 71 -1.61 -2.74 -8.17
N ARG A 72 -2.81 -3.11 -8.64
CA ARG A 72 -3.88 -3.67 -7.79
C ARG A 72 -3.50 -5.00 -7.16
N GLU A 73 -2.78 -5.87 -7.86
CA GLU A 73 -2.28 -7.13 -7.29
C GLU A 73 -1.34 -6.90 -6.12
N CYS A 74 -0.50 -5.85 -6.16
CA CYS A 74 0.34 -5.47 -5.03
C CYS A 74 -0.50 -5.11 -3.79
N ILE A 75 -1.61 -4.39 -3.96
CA ILE A 75 -2.54 -4.05 -2.87
C ILE A 75 -3.09 -5.31 -2.20
N LEU A 76 -3.52 -6.29 -3.01
CA LEU A 76 -4.09 -7.54 -2.50
C LEU A 76 -3.05 -8.35 -1.71
N GLU A 77 -1.80 -8.39 -2.17
CA GLU A 77 -0.73 -9.08 -1.43
C GLU A 77 -0.38 -8.34 -0.12
N MET A 78 -0.36 -7.00 -0.13
CA MET A 78 -0.19 -6.20 1.10
C MET A 78 -1.31 -6.49 2.11
N GLU A 79 -2.56 -6.54 1.66
CA GLU A 79 -3.70 -6.86 2.51
C GLU A 79 -3.57 -8.26 3.12
N LYS A 80 -3.16 -9.24 2.32
CA LYS A 80 -2.92 -10.61 2.77
C LYS A 80 -1.86 -10.70 3.86
N ILE A 81 -0.73 -10.00 3.71
CA ILE A 81 0.30 -9.91 4.76
C ILE A 81 -0.32 -9.34 6.05
N LEU A 82 -0.96 -8.17 5.97
CA LEU A 82 -1.55 -7.49 7.13
C LEU A 82 -2.63 -8.34 7.83
N ARG A 83 -3.44 -9.08 7.07
CA ARG A 83 -4.43 -10.01 7.62
C ARG A 83 -3.77 -11.19 8.32
N ALA A 84 -2.74 -11.79 7.71
CA ALA A 84 -2.00 -12.89 8.31
C ALA A 84 -1.37 -12.49 9.66
N SER A 85 -0.81 -11.27 9.75
CA SER A 85 -0.25 -10.72 11.00
C SER A 85 -1.31 -10.52 12.08
N ASN A 86 -2.55 -10.16 11.69
CA ASN A 86 -3.67 -10.00 12.62
C ASN A 86 -4.23 -11.35 13.08
N SER A 87 -4.31 -12.35 12.19
CA SER A 87 -4.87 -13.67 12.49
C SER A 87 -3.96 -14.55 13.35
N HIS A 88 -2.63 -14.33 13.32
CA HIS A 88 -1.69 -15.08 14.17
C HIS A 88 -1.81 -14.80 15.67
N ARG A 89 -2.63 -13.80 16.07
CA ARG A 89 -2.93 -13.46 17.46
C ARG A 89 -4.35 -13.88 17.89
N LYS A 90 -4.79 -15.09 17.55
CA LYS A 90 -5.99 -15.65 18.22
C LYS A 90 -5.66 -15.84 19.72
N PRO A 91 -6.49 -15.35 20.66
CA PRO A 91 -6.18 -15.43 22.08
C PRO A 91 -6.08 -16.88 22.57
N ARG A 92 -5.03 -17.16 23.35
CA ARG A 92 -4.98 -18.26 24.32
C ARG A 92 -5.98 -17.94 25.44
N GLY A 93 -7.27 -18.14 25.15
CA GLY A 93 -8.37 -17.94 26.10
C GLY A 93 -9.19 -19.22 26.18
N GLY A 94 -8.70 -20.18 26.95
CA GLY A 94 -9.36 -21.46 27.22
C GLY A 94 -8.75 -22.09 28.45
N SER A 95 -8.91 -21.43 29.60
CA SER A 95 -8.68 -22.04 30.91
C SER A 95 -9.93 -21.80 31.77
N GLY A 96 -10.49 -22.90 32.25
CA GLY A 96 -11.23 -22.96 33.50
C GLY A 96 -12.72 -22.62 33.45
N ALA A 97 -13.54 -23.65 33.25
CA ALA A 97 -14.69 -23.93 34.11
C ALA A 97 -14.87 -25.45 34.16
#